data_AF-A0A2C5ZS98-F1
#
_entry.id   AF-A0A2C5ZS98-F1
#
_cell.length_a   1.000
_cell.length_b   1.000
_cell.length_c   1.000
_cell.angle_alpha   90.00
_cell.angle_beta   90.00
_cell.angle_gamma   90.00
#
_symmetry.space_group_name_H-M   'P 1'
#
loop_
_entity.id
_entity.type
_entity.pdbx_description
1 polymer ?
#
loop_
_entity_poly.entity_id
_entity_poly.type
_entity_poly.pdbx_seq_one_letter_code
_entity_poly.pdbx_strand_id
1 'polypeptide(L)'
;MVEIRAAQRTYEGAYVRTALGQFSLALVILKIFTAEFYAIGALFAAYGAAVFVVALHRRHQGHRQFFSAAAPDGRSRRRFKTSGDTVVLMTALSLGAYATLLVLTWRLVA
;
A
#
# COMPACT_ATOMS: atom_id res chain seq x y z
N MET A 1 15.52 0.94 20.33
CA MET A 1 15.83 0.96 18.88
C MET A 1 15.43 -0.32 18.14
N VAL A 2 15.45 -1.49 18.79
CA VAL A 2 15.13 -2.79 18.14
C VAL A 2 13.68 -2.86 17.64
N GLU A 3 12.72 -2.40 18.45
CA GLU A 3 11.28 -2.43 18.12
C GLU A 3 10.94 -1.57 16.90
N ILE A 4 11.58 -0.41 16.75
CA ILE A 4 11.43 0.48 15.59
C ILE A 4 11.95 -0.22 14.34
N ARG A 5 13.15 -0.80 14.41
CA ARG A 5 13.75 -1.52 13.29
C ARG A 5 12.92 -2.75 12.88
N ALA A 6 12.37 -3.47 13.86
CA ALA A 6 11.47 -4.60 13.62
C ALA A 6 10.17 -4.14 12.93
N ALA A 7 9.54 -3.08 13.41
CA ALA A 7 8.33 -2.51 12.80
C ALA A 7 8.58 -2.01 11.37
N GLN A 8 9.73 -1.37 11.12
CA GLN A 8 10.11 -0.92 9.77
C GLN A 8 10.35 -2.08 8.80
N ARG A 9 11.01 -3.15 9.23
CA ARG A 9 11.31 -4.30 8.35
C ARG A 9 10.06 -5.10 7.99
N THR A 10 9.12 -5.22 8.93
CA THR A 10 7.90 -6.03 8.74
C THR A 10 6.76 -5.19 8.18
N TYR A 11 6.36 -4.14 8.89
CA TYR A 11 5.18 -3.36 8.54
C TYR A 11 5.48 -2.33 7.45
N GLU A 12 6.41 -1.40 7.63
CA GLU A 12 6.66 -0.38 6.59
C GLU A 12 7.24 -0.99 5.30
N GLY A 13 8.17 -1.93 5.45
CA GLY A 13 8.79 -2.62 4.32
C GLY A 13 7.82 -3.42 3.47
N ALA A 14 6.72 -3.94 4.04
CA ALA A 14 5.72 -4.67 3.27
C ALA A 14 5.01 -3.78 2.23
N TYR A 15 4.58 -2.57 2.61
CA TYR A 15 3.83 -1.68 1.71
C TYR A 15 4.71 -1.17 0.57
N VAL A 16 5.96 -0.81 0.90
CA VAL A 16 6.93 -0.35 -0.11
C VAL A 16 7.26 -1.48 -1.09
N ARG A 17 7.52 -2.70 -0.61
CA ARG A 17 7.78 -3.85 -1.50
C ARG A 17 6.58 -4.17 -2.39
N THR A 18 5.36 -4.13 -1.85
CA THR A 18 4.15 -4.35 -2.64
C THR A 18 4.02 -3.29 -3.72
N ALA A 19 4.14 -2.00 -3.39
CA ALA A 19 4.06 -0.92 -4.37
C ALA A 19 5.10 -1.06 -5.48
N LEU A 20 6.36 -1.34 -5.13
CA LEU A 20 7.43 -1.57 -6.11
C LEU A 20 7.15 -2.78 -7.01
N GLY A 21 6.60 -3.86 -6.44
CA GLY A 21 6.17 -5.03 -7.21
C GLY A 21 5.07 -4.69 -8.21
N GLN A 22 4.07 -3.91 -7.80
CA GLN A 22 2.99 -3.46 -8.69
C GLN A 22 3.50 -2.54 -9.81
N PHE A 23 4.38 -1.59 -9.50
CA PHE A 23 4.99 -0.73 -10.51
C PHE A 23 5.85 -1.51 -11.50
N SER A 24 6.64 -2.47 -11.02
CA SER A 24 7.43 -3.35 -11.88
C SER A 24 6.54 -4.12 -12.86
N LEU A 25 5.46 -4.73 -12.35
CA LEU A 25 4.50 -5.44 -13.20
C LEU A 25 3.82 -4.50 -14.20
N ALA A 26 3.43 -3.30 -13.76
CA ALA A 26 2.83 -2.30 -14.64
C ALA A 26 3.76 -1.93 -15.80
N LEU A 27 5.04 -1.66 -15.51
CA LEU A 27 6.04 -1.35 -16.53
C LEU A 27 6.24 -2.53 -17.49
N VAL A 28 6.30 -3.76 -16.99
CA VAL A 28 6.38 -4.97 -17.81
C VAL A 28 5.17 -5.06 -18.75
N ILE A 29 3.96 -4.85 -18.25
CA ILE A 29 2.73 -4.91 -19.05
C ILE A 29 2.73 -3.82 -20.13
N LEU A 30 3.00 -2.57 -19.73
CA LEU A 30 3.02 -1.41 -20.63
C LEU A 30 4.12 -1.51 -21.70
N LYS A 31 5.26 -2.13 -21.37
CA LYS A 31 6.43 -2.18 -22.25
C LYS A 31 6.45 -3.39 -23.19
N ILE A 32 5.93 -4.54 -22.74
CA ILE A 32 6.05 -5.81 -23.47
C ILE A 32 4.77 -6.15 -24.26
N PHE A 33 3.58 -5.82 -23.74
CA PHE A 33 2.33 -6.26 -24.34
C PHE A 33 1.76 -5.26 -25.36
N THR A 34 0.80 -5.73 -26.17
CA THR A 34 0.08 -4.93 -27.16
C THR A 34 -0.81 -3.88 -26.49
N ALA A 35 -1.25 -2.88 -27.27
CA ALA A 35 -2.04 -1.75 -26.77
C ALA A 35 -3.35 -2.15 -26.05
N GLU A 36 -3.89 -3.34 -26.37
CA GLU A 36 -5.08 -3.91 -25.73
C GLU A 36 -4.90 -4.14 -24.22
N PHE A 37 -3.66 -4.36 -23.77
CA PHE A 37 -3.34 -4.60 -22.36
C PHE A 37 -2.96 -3.33 -21.59
N TYR A 38 -2.94 -2.16 -22.24
CA TYR A 38 -2.50 -0.92 -21.59
C TYR A 38 -3.43 -0.52 -20.44
N ALA A 39 -4.72 -0.79 -20.54
CA ALA A 39 -5.67 -0.56 -19.44
C ALA A 39 -5.32 -1.40 -18.20
N ILE A 40 -4.86 -2.64 -18.40
CA ILE A 40 -4.42 -3.53 -17.31
C ILE A 40 -3.12 -2.99 -16.71
N GLY A 41 -2.14 -2.59 -17.55
CA GLY A 41 -0.91 -1.97 -17.08
C GLY A 41 -1.15 -0.68 -16.28
N ALA A 42 -2.06 0.17 -16.75
CA ALA A 42 -2.47 1.39 -16.07
C ALA A 42 -3.15 1.10 -14.72
N LEU A 43 -3.98 0.05 -14.64
CA LEU A 43 -4.59 -0.41 -13.39
C LEU A 43 -3.52 -0.80 -12.36
N PHE A 44 -2.51 -1.58 -12.77
CA PHE A 44 -1.40 -1.96 -11.89
C PHE A 44 -0.56 -0.75 -11.45
N ALA A 45 -0.34 0.22 -12.33
CA ALA A 45 0.35 1.47 -11.98
C ALA A 45 -0.45 2.30 -10.96
N ALA A 46 -1.75 2.48 -11.20
CA ALA A 46 -2.64 3.21 -10.30
C ALA A 46 -2.76 2.53 -8.93
N TYR A 47 -2.89 1.20 -8.90
CA TYR A 47 -2.94 0.43 -7.68
C TYR A 47 -1.60 0.50 -6.90
N GLY A 48 -0.47 0.37 -7.60
CA GLY A 48 0.86 0.57 -7.02
C GLY A 48 1.03 1.97 -6.40
N ALA A 49 0.55 3.01 -7.08
CA ALA A 49 0.55 4.38 -6.57
C ALA A 49 -0.34 4.53 -5.33
N ALA A 50 -1.54 3.96 -5.33
CA ALA A 50 -2.42 3.98 -4.17
C ALA A 50 -1.76 3.31 -2.94
N VAL A 51 -1.17 2.13 -3.11
CA VAL A 51 -0.44 1.43 -2.04
C VAL A 51 0.77 2.25 -1.57
N PHE A 52 1.48 2.90 -2.49
CA PHE A 52 2.61 3.78 -2.16
C PHE A 52 2.18 5.00 -1.33
N VAL A 53 1.07 5.67 -1.70
CA VAL A 53 0.52 6.77 -0.92
C VAL A 53 0.14 6.30 0.49
N VAL A 54 -0.47 5.13 0.63
CA VAL A 54 -0.77 4.58 1.97
C VAL A 54 0.50 4.27 2.76
N ALA A 55 1.55 3.78 2.10
CA ALA A 55 2.85 3.56 2.73
C ALA A 55 3.43 4.88 3.29
N LEU A 56 3.39 5.95 2.51
CA LEU A 56 3.85 7.28 2.90
C LEU A 56 2.99 7.87 4.04
N HIS A 57 1.67 7.77 3.91
CA HIS A 57 0.75 8.27 4.92
C HIS A 57 0.96 7.57 6.26
N ARG A 58 1.12 6.24 6.24
CA ARG A 58 1.38 5.49 7.48
C ARG A 58 2.77 5.75 8.05
N ARG A 59 3.77 5.98 7.20
CA ARG A 59 5.09 6.44 7.65
C ARG A 59 4.98 7.79 8.37
N HIS A 60 4.18 8.73 7.87
CA HIS A 60 3.95 10.02 8.54
C HIS A 60 3.19 9.87 9.87
N GLN A 61 2.16 9.02 9.91
CA GLN A 61 1.44 8.72 11.16
C GLN A 61 2.34 8.04 12.20
N GLY A 62 3.19 7.10 11.77
CA GLY A 62 4.19 6.46 12.61
C GLY A 62 5.11 7.49 13.27
N HIS A 63 5.73 8.37 12.48
CA HIS A 63 6.58 9.44 13.01
C HIS A 63 5.86 10.29 14.07
N ARG A 64 4.63 10.76 13.79
CA ARG A 64 3.86 11.58 14.75
C ARG A 64 3.51 10.82 16.04
N GLN A 65 3.08 9.57 15.94
CA GLN A 65 2.70 8.75 17.09
C GLN A 65 3.89 8.45 18.02
N PHE A 66 5.11 8.32 17.48
CA PHE A 66 6.33 8.15 18.28
C PHE A 66 6.67 9.41 19.11
N PHE A 67 6.51 10.61 18.55
CA PHE A 67 6.80 11.85 19.28
C PHE A 67 5.70 12.22 20.30
N SER A 68 4.42 11.96 20.00
CA SER A 68 3.31 12.23 20.93
C SER A 68 3.26 11.28 22.12
N ALA A 69 3.86 10.09 22.02
CA ALA A 69 4.02 9.17 23.15
C ALA A 69 5.06 9.67 24.19
N ALA A 70 5.94 10.60 23.80
CA ALA A 70 6.87 11.30 24.68
C ALA A 70 6.25 12.59 25.23
N ALA A 71 5.06 12.50 25.83
CA ALA A 71 4.44 13.64 26.50
C ALA A 71 5.22 14.05 27.78
N PRO A 72 5.26 15.33 28.18
CA PRO A 72 6.13 15.85 29.25
C PRO A 72 5.80 15.31 30.65
N ASP A 73 4.62 14.70 30.83
CA ASP A 73 4.07 14.31 32.13
C ASP A 73 4.44 12.89 32.61
N GLY A 74 5.34 12.18 31.92
CA GLY A 74 5.83 10.85 32.34
C GLY A 74 4.80 9.71 32.38
N ARG A 75 3.51 10.00 32.18
CA ARG A 75 2.43 8.99 32.12
C ARG A 75 2.21 8.57 30.67
N SER A 76 2.83 7.45 30.28
CA SER A 76 2.62 6.81 28.98
C SER A 76 1.18 6.27 28.90
N ARG A 77 0.23 7.07 28.40
CA ARG A 77 -1.13 6.59 28.09
C ARG A 77 -1.06 5.78 26.80
N ARG A 78 -0.71 4.49 26.92
CA ARG A 78 -0.67 3.51 25.82
C ARG A 78 -2.07 3.30 25.23
N ARG A 79 -2.53 4.24 24.39
CA ARG A 79 -3.70 4.01 23.53
C ARG A 79 -3.18 3.25 22.30
N PHE A 80 -3.06 1.94 22.41
CA PHE A 80 -2.77 1.07 21.27
C PHE A 80 -3.93 1.16 20.28
N LYS A 81 -3.84 2.06 19.29
CA LYS A 81 -4.73 2.05 18.14
C LYS A 81 -4.23 0.97 17.19
N THR A 82 -4.97 -0.12 17.08
CA THR A 82 -4.67 -1.23 16.16
C THR A 82 -4.70 -0.74 14.71
N SER A 83 -3.88 -1.33 13.84
CA SER A 83 -3.73 -0.98 12.41
C SER A 83 -4.97 -1.26 11.53
N GLY A 84 -6.14 -1.52 12.13
CA GLY A 84 -7.34 -1.99 11.45
C GLY A 84 -7.82 -1.08 10.33
N ASP A 85 -7.72 0.24 10.51
CA ASP A 85 -8.10 1.22 9.49
C ASP A 85 -7.27 1.09 8.20
N THR A 86 -5.94 0.91 8.34
CA THR A 86 -5.07 0.66 7.19
C THR A 86 -5.37 -0.70 6.53
N VAL A 87 -5.72 -1.71 7.33
CA VAL A 87 -6.08 -3.04 6.80
C VAL A 87 -7.37 -2.95 5.97
N VAL A 88 -8.41 -2.30 6.50
CA VAL A 88 -9.67 -2.08 5.78
C VAL A 88 -9.44 -1.31 4.48
N LEU A 89 -8.64 -0.25 4.52
CA LEU A 89 -8.27 0.52 3.33
C LEU A 89 -7.55 -0.35 2.28
N MET A 90 -6.57 -1.16 2.70
CA MET A 90 -5.86 -2.09 1.80
C MET A 90 -6.78 -3.14 1.19
N THR A 91 -7.69 -3.70 1.99
CA THR A 91 -8.66 -4.68 1.53
C THR A 91 -9.58 -4.07 0.48
N ALA A 92 -10.12 -2.87 0.73
CA ALA A 92 -10.99 -2.17 -0.22
C ALA A 92 -10.27 -1.86 -1.54
N LEU A 93 -9.04 -1.35 -1.47
CA LEU A 93 -8.22 -1.08 -2.66
C LEU A 93 -7.93 -2.37 -3.45
N SER A 94 -7.59 -3.46 -2.76
CA SER A 94 -7.32 -4.75 -3.39
C SER A 94 -8.57 -5.30 -4.08
N LEU A 95 -9.72 -5.24 -3.41
CA LEU A 95 -10.98 -5.73 -3.94
C LEU A 95 -11.39 -4.97 -5.21
N GLY A 96 -11.29 -3.64 -5.19
CA GLY A 96 -11.58 -2.78 -6.34
C GLY A 96 -10.64 -3.02 -7.51
N ALA A 97 -9.34 -3.20 -7.24
CA ALA A 97 -8.35 -3.53 -8.26
C ALA A 97 -8.66 -4.90 -8.90
N TYR A 98 -8.97 -5.92 -8.11
CA TYR A 98 -9.33 -7.24 -8.64
C TYR A 98 -10.64 -7.24 -9.42
N ALA A 99 -11.66 -6.54 -8.95
CA ALA A 99 -12.91 -6.41 -9.69
C ALA A 99 -12.69 -5.72 -11.04
N THR A 100 -11.91 -4.63 -11.07
CA THR A 100 -11.56 -3.93 -12.31
C THR A 100 -10.75 -4.83 -13.25
N LEU A 101 -9.80 -5.58 -12.71
CA LEU A 101 -9.01 -6.55 -13.48
C LEU A 101 -9.91 -7.60 -14.13
N LEU A 102 -10.83 -8.20 -13.37
CA LEU A 102 -11.78 -9.19 -13.90
C LEU A 102 -12.63 -8.62 -15.05
N VAL A 103 -13.11 -7.39 -14.92
CA VAL A 103 -13.87 -6.71 -15.99
C VAL A 103 -13.01 -6.45 -17.22
N LEU A 104 -11.78 -5.98 -17.04
CA LEU A 104 -10.86 -5.74 -18.17
C LEU A 104 -10.48 -7.04 -18.87
N THR A 105 -10.21 -8.12 -18.12
CA THR A 105 -9.90 -9.43 -18.70
C THR A 105 -11.11 -10.01 -19.42
N TRP A 106 -12.33 -9.86 -18.88
CA TRP A 106 -13.54 -10.30 -19.56
C TRP A 106 -13.73 -9.57 -20.89
N ARG A 107 -13.53 -8.25 -20.94
CA ARG A 107 -13.61 -7.45 -22.16
C ARG A 107 -12.54 -7.75 -23.20
N LEU A 108 -11.44 -8.37 -22.80
CA LEU A 108 -10.37 -8.77 -23.71
C LEU A 108 -10.66 -10.13 -24.35
N VAL A 109 -11.37 -11.01 -23.64
CA VAL A 109 -11.73 -12.35 -24.10
C VAL A 109 -13.03 -12.37 -24.91
N ALA A 110 -14.00 -11.54 -24.53
CA ALA A 110 -15.32 -11.46 -25.17
C ALA A 110 -15.31 -10.53 -26.39
#